data_AF-A0A940VYE2-F1
#
_entry.id   AF-A0A940VYE2-F1
#
_cell.length_a   1.000
_cell.length_b   1.000
_cell.length_c   1.000
_cell.angle_alpha   90.00
_cell.angle_beta   90.00
_cell.angle_gamma   90.00
#
_symmetry.space_group_name_H-M   'P 1'
#
loop_
_entity.id
_entity.type
_entity.pdbx_description
1 polymer ?
#
loop_
_entity_poly.entity_id
_entity_poly.type
_entity_poly.pdbx_seq_one_letter_code
_entity_poly.pdbx_strand_id
1 'polypeptide(L)'
;MPGRRGSALVLAMLLLVLFSAAGMYVVSRSSVPSGEGSVPFRQAAVARNLARAGAHAAIARLPETLPDGASYVRRLLAGTDPAGHYSVTVRKTGPDRDAPGRGAESRADKYEIVSDGTVPGSPAWTARVRAEVHFGTPGSPAPTAKIRKWEETPAKKGIDGPSGSRI
;
A
#
# COMPACT_ATOMS: atom_id res chain seq x y z
N MET A 1 36.85 -20.30 -60.21
CA MET A 1 36.82 -20.71 -58.79
C MET A 1 35.58 -20.17 -58.08
N PRO A 2 34.41 -20.85 -58.14
CA PRO A 2 33.20 -20.43 -57.44
C PRO A 2 33.00 -21.29 -56.19
N GLY A 3 33.59 -20.91 -55.06
CA GLY A 3 33.50 -21.71 -53.82
C GLY A 3 33.49 -20.92 -52.51
N ARG A 4 33.87 -19.63 -52.54
CA ARG A 4 33.95 -18.81 -51.31
C ARG A 4 32.67 -18.03 -50.99
N ARG A 5 31.87 -17.67 -52.00
CA ARG A 5 30.64 -16.85 -51.80
C ARG A 5 29.47 -17.67 -51.22
N GLY A 6 29.33 -18.94 -51.62
CA GLY A 6 28.28 -19.83 -51.09
C GLY A 6 28.50 -20.19 -49.62
N SER A 7 29.74 -20.49 -49.24
CA SER A 7 30.09 -20.85 -47.85
C SER A 7 29.87 -19.69 -46.87
N ALA A 8 30.21 -18.46 -47.26
CA ALA A 8 29.98 -17.27 -46.43
C ALA A 8 28.48 -17.02 -46.17
N LEU A 9 27.63 -17.24 -47.18
CA LEU A 9 26.19 -17.06 -47.05
C LEU A 9 25.57 -18.15 -46.15
N VAL A 10 26.04 -19.39 -46.29
CA VAL A 10 25.62 -20.49 -45.40
C VAL A 10 26.03 -20.23 -43.96
N LEU A 11 27.26 -19.77 -43.72
CA LEU A 11 27.73 -19.37 -42.38
C LEU A 11 26.92 -18.21 -41.79
N ALA A 12 26.61 -17.20 -42.60
CA ALA A 12 25.80 -16.06 -42.16
C ALA A 12 24.37 -16.49 -41.79
N MET A 13 23.75 -17.37 -42.58
CA MET A 13 22.43 -17.93 -42.27
C MET A 13 22.47 -18.77 -40.98
N LEU A 14 23.51 -19.58 -40.80
CA LEU A 14 23.66 -20.44 -39.62
C LEU A 14 23.88 -19.61 -38.35
N LEU A 15 24.70 -18.55 -38.43
CA LEU A 15 24.87 -17.58 -37.34
C LEU A 15 23.57 -16.85 -37.02
N LEU A 16 22.81 -16.43 -38.03
CA LEU A 16 21.51 -15.77 -37.82
C LEU A 16 20.54 -16.68 -37.08
N VAL A 17 20.48 -17.97 -37.44
CA VAL A 17 19.66 -18.96 -36.75
C VAL A 17 20.12 -19.15 -35.30
N LEU A 18 21.43 -19.25 -35.04
CA LEU A 18 21.95 -19.34 -33.68
C LEU A 18 21.65 -18.08 -32.84
N PHE A 19 21.82 -16.89 -33.41
CA PHE A 19 21.50 -15.64 -32.72
C PHE A 19 20.00 -15.50 -32.46
N SER A 20 19.15 -15.96 -33.39
CA SER A 20 17.69 -15.95 -33.20
C SER A 20 17.25 -16.96 -32.14
N ALA A 21 17.83 -18.17 -32.13
CA ALA A 21 17.58 -19.17 -31.10
C ALA A 21 18.09 -18.72 -29.72
N ALA A 22 19.28 -18.11 -29.65
CA ALA A 22 19.82 -17.53 -28.42
C ALA A 22 18.97 -16.34 -27.94
N GLY A 23 18.52 -15.48 -28.85
CA GLY A 23 17.60 -14.38 -28.55
C GLY A 23 16.27 -14.87 -27.99
N MET A 24 15.67 -15.90 -28.62
CA MET A 24 14.46 -16.54 -28.10
C MET A 24 14.69 -17.24 -26.75
N TYR A 25 15.85 -17.86 -26.54
CA TYR A 25 16.21 -18.46 -25.25
C TYR A 25 16.36 -17.40 -24.14
N VAL A 26 16.98 -16.26 -24.43
CA VAL A 26 17.09 -15.13 -23.50
C VAL A 26 15.71 -14.53 -23.20
N VAL A 27 14.85 -14.33 -24.21
CA VAL A 27 13.48 -13.84 -24.00
C VAL A 27 12.64 -14.83 -23.19
N SER A 28 12.78 -16.14 -23.45
CA SER A 28 12.10 -17.19 -22.68
C SER A 28 12.64 -17.34 -21.24
N ARG A 29 13.88 -16.92 -20.96
CA ARG A 29 14.42 -16.78 -19.59
C ARG A 29 14.03 -15.45 -18.94
N SER A 30 13.75 -14.43 -19.74
CA SER A 30 13.36 -13.07 -19.33
C SER A 30 11.87 -12.93 -19.07
N SER A 31 11.06 -13.95 -19.39
CA SER A 31 9.78 -14.15 -18.70
C SER A 31 10.13 -14.42 -17.24
N VAL A 32 10.21 -13.32 -16.50
CA VAL A 32 10.48 -13.24 -15.07
C VAL A 32 9.84 -14.47 -14.43
N PRO A 33 10.62 -15.41 -13.89
CA PRO A 33 10.01 -16.40 -13.03
C PRO A 33 9.29 -15.57 -11.97
N SER A 34 7.99 -15.77 -11.80
CA SER A 34 7.29 -15.35 -10.59
C SER A 34 7.93 -16.11 -9.45
N GLY A 35 9.16 -15.73 -9.11
CA GLY A 35 10.00 -16.42 -8.16
C GLY A 35 9.34 -16.31 -6.82
N GLU A 36 9.53 -17.33 -6.00
CA GLU A 36 9.04 -17.39 -4.62
C GLU A 36 9.39 -16.14 -3.80
N GLY A 37 10.40 -15.34 -4.19
CA GLY A 37 10.71 -14.03 -3.60
C GLY A 37 9.78 -12.87 -3.98
N SER A 38 9.03 -12.96 -5.08
CA SER A 38 8.11 -11.90 -5.56
C SER A 38 6.77 -11.89 -4.83
N VAL A 39 6.34 -13.03 -4.28
CA VAL A 39 5.06 -13.16 -3.58
C VAL A 39 5.09 -12.41 -2.23
N PRO A 40 6.12 -12.58 -1.37
CA PRO A 40 6.31 -11.76 -0.18
C PRO A 40 6.32 -10.25 -0.47
N PHE A 41 7.05 -9.83 -1.50
CA PHE A 41 7.16 -8.41 -1.86
C PHE A 41 5.81 -7.85 -2.32
N ARG A 42 5.07 -8.58 -3.15
CA ARG A 42 3.72 -8.19 -3.58
C ARG A 42 2.75 -8.12 -2.42
N GLN A 43 2.70 -9.12 -1.54
CA GLN A 43 1.83 -9.13 -0.37
C GLN A 43 2.16 -7.99 0.60
N ALA A 44 3.44 -7.71 0.82
CA ALA A 44 3.89 -6.56 1.61
C ALA A 44 3.43 -5.22 1.01
N ALA A 45 3.56 -5.06 -0.31
CA ALA A 45 3.12 -3.85 -1.01
C ALA A 45 1.58 -3.69 -0.94
N VAL A 46 0.83 -4.77 -1.14
CA VAL A 46 -0.64 -4.76 -1.02
C VAL A 46 -1.06 -4.38 0.40
N ALA A 47 -0.46 -4.97 1.44
CA ALA A 47 -0.76 -4.63 2.83
C ALA A 47 -0.53 -3.14 3.13
N ARG A 48 0.58 -2.56 2.62
CA ARG A 48 0.85 -1.12 2.74
C ARG A 48 -0.21 -0.28 2.02
N ASN A 49 -0.56 -0.65 0.79
CA ASN A 49 -1.57 0.06 0.01
C ASN A 49 -2.95 0.03 0.69
N LEU A 50 -3.32 -1.10 1.31
CA LEU A 50 -4.54 -1.23 2.10
C LEU A 50 -4.53 -0.30 3.32
N ALA A 51 -3.41 -0.24 4.05
CA ALA A 51 -3.26 0.65 5.20
C ALA A 51 -3.35 2.14 4.79
N ARG A 52 -2.73 2.51 3.66
CA ARG A 52 -2.84 3.88 3.11
C ARG A 52 -4.28 4.19 2.69
N ALA A 53 -4.93 3.26 2.00
CA ALA A 53 -6.30 3.43 1.54
C ALA A 53 -7.27 3.63 2.71
N GLY A 54 -7.12 2.87 3.81
CA GLY A 54 -7.94 3.05 5.01
C GLY A 54 -7.72 4.41 5.67
N ALA A 55 -6.47 4.86 5.78
CA ALA A 55 -6.15 6.19 6.31
C ALA A 55 -6.78 7.30 5.45
N HIS A 56 -6.61 7.26 4.12
CA HIS A 56 -7.22 8.25 3.22
C HIS A 56 -8.76 8.23 3.26
N ALA A 57 -9.36 7.03 3.30
CA ALA A 57 -10.81 6.89 3.41
C ALA A 57 -11.35 7.49 4.72
N ALA A 58 -10.62 7.37 5.83
CA ALA A 58 -10.99 8.02 7.08
C ALA A 58 -10.81 9.54 7.05
N ILE A 59 -9.72 10.04 6.46
CA ILE A 59 -9.50 11.48 6.28
C ILE A 59 -10.64 12.12 5.50
N ALA A 60 -11.09 11.47 4.42
CA ALA A 60 -12.17 11.96 3.57
C ALA A 60 -13.54 12.00 4.27
N ARG A 61 -13.71 11.28 5.38
CA ARG A 61 -14.95 11.24 6.16
C ARG A 61 -14.97 12.21 7.34
N LEU A 62 -13.86 12.89 7.64
CA LEU A 62 -13.87 13.87 8.72
C LEU A 62 -14.87 15.01 8.42
N PRO A 63 -15.61 15.50 9.43
CA PRO A 63 -15.50 15.19 10.87
C PRO A 63 -16.41 14.05 11.33
N GLU A 64 -17.08 13.35 10.40
CA GLU A 64 -18.00 12.24 10.68
C GLU A 64 -17.19 11.05 11.20
N THR A 65 -16.95 11.05 12.51
CA THR A 65 -16.30 9.96 13.21
C THR A 65 -17.33 8.95 13.67
N LEU A 66 -17.01 7.66 13.53
CA LEU A 66 -17.63 6.61 14.33
C LEU A 66 -17.56 6.97 15.83
N PRO A 67 -18.39 6.36 16.69
CA PRO A 67 -18.30 6.53 18.14
C PRO A 67 -16.84 6.42 18.59
N ASP A 68 -16.39 7.36 19.43
CA ASP A 68 -14.96 7.60 19.68
C ASP A 68 -14.19 6.31 19.99
N GLY A 69 -13.21 5.96 19.14
CA GLY A 69 -12.41 4.74 19.27
C GLY A 69 -13.00 3.46 18.68
N ALA A 70 -14.21 3.47 18.11
CA ALA A 70 -14.75 2.31 17.40
C ALA A 70 -13.97 2.08 16.09
N SER A 71 -13.49 0.85 15.91
CA SER A 71 -12.83 0.45 14.67
C SER A 71 -13.88 0.14 13.60
N TYR A 72 -13.64 0.62 12.37
CA TYR A 72 -14.38 0.15 11.22
C TYR A 72 -13.48 -0.71 10.35
N VAL A 73 -13.99 -1.86 9.93
CA VAL A 73 -13.26 -2.82 9.08
C VAL A 73 -13.90 -2.83 7.70
N ARG A 74 -13.10 -2.61 6.66
CA ARG A 74 -13.54 -2.75 5.27
C ARG A 74 -12.76 -3.86 4.57
N ARG A 75 -13.49 -4.85 4.08
CA ARG A 75 -12.95 -5.93 3.24
C ARG A 75 -12.95 -5.49 1.78
N LEU A 76 -11.84 -5.75 1.09
CA LEU A 76 -11.68 -5.48 -0.33
C LEU A 76 -11.63 -6.82 -1.06
N LEU A 77 -12.54 -6.99 -2.03
CA LEU A 77 -12.63 -8.18 -2.86
C LEU A 77 -11.75 -8.00 -4.10
N ALA A 78 -10.98 -9.03 -4.47
CA ALA A 78 -10.34 -9.13 -5.77
C ALA A 78 -10.86 -10.40 -6.45
N GLY A 79 -11.92 -10.24 -7.25
CA GLY A 79 -12.63 -11.38 -7.83
C GLY A 79 -13.43 -12.14 -6.75
N THR A 80 -13.38 -13.47 -6.80
CA THR A 80 -14.11 -14.36 -5.88
C THR A 80 -13.47 -14.49 -4.49
N ASP A 81 -12.24 -14.01 -4.31
CA ASP A 81 -11.50 -14.08 -3.04
C ASP A 81 -11.28 -12.69 -2.42
N PRO A 82 -11.27 -12.58 -1.09
CA PRO A 82 -10.86 -11.34 -0.42
C PRO A 82 -9.38 -11.05 -0.70
N ALA A 83 -9.11 -9.95 -1.41
CA ALA A 83 -7.76 -9.44 -1.68
C ALA A 83 -7.02 -9.05 -0.39
N GLY A 84 -7.79 -8.72 0.64
CA GLY A 84 -7.33 -8.15 1.89
C GLY A 84 -8.44 -7.35 2.56
N HIS A 85 -8.10 -6.77 3.70
CA HIS A 85 -8.96 -5.83 4.38
C HIS A 85 -8.10 -4.75 5.02
N TYR A 86 -8.73 -3.63 5.34
CA TYR A 86 -8.15 -2.68 6.26
C TYR A 86 -9.09 -2.46 7.45
N SER A 87 -8.53 -2.19 8.61
CA SER A 87 -9.25 -1.75 9.81
C SER A 87 -8.74 -0.38 10.20
N VAL A 88 -9.66 0.54 10.48
CA VAL A 88 -9.31 1.91 10.81
C VAL A 88 -9.98 2.33 12.11
N THR A 89 -9.21 2.97 12.96
CA THR A 89 -9.68 3.63 14.17
C THR A 89 -9.41 5.12 14.02
N VAL A 90 -10.43 5.94 14.30
CA VAL A 90 -10.32 7.39 14.33
C VAL A 90 -10.62 7.86 15.74
N ARG A 91 -9.77 8.72 16.27
CA ARG A 91 -9.93 9.31 17.61
C ARG A 91 -9.75 10.81 17.55
N LYS A 92 -10.66 11.56 18.18
CA LYS A 92 -10.48 13.00 18.37
C LYS A 92 -9.58 13.24 19.57
N THR A 93 -8.40 13.81 19.34
CA THR A 93 -7.37 13.99 20.38
C THR A 93 -7.43 15.35 21.08
N GLY A 94 -8.28 16.26 20.62
CA GLY A 94 -8.51 17.56 21.23
C GLY A 94 -8.52 18.72 20.23
N PRO A 95 -8.72 19.96 20.69
CA PRO A 95 -8.58 21.14 19.85
C PRO A 95 -7.10 21.40 19.53
N ASP A 96 -6.81 21.86 18.31
CA ASP A 96 -5.49 22.33 17.89
C ASP A 96 -5.12 23.59 18.70
N ARG A 97 -4.26 23.42 19.70
CA ARG A 97 -3.78 24.51 20.56
C ARG A 97 -2.61 25.28 19.96
N ASP A 98 -2.01 24.74 18.89
CA ASP A 98 -0.83 25.31 18.22
C ASP A 98 -1.20 26.11 16.96
N ALA A 99 -2.49 26.22 16.64
CA ALA A 99 -2.97 27.06 15.54
C ALA A 99 -2.73 28.55 15.86
N PRO A 100 -1.97 29.30 15.04
CA PRO A 100 -1.78 30.72 15.25
C PRO A 100 -3.10 31.46 14.98
N GLY A 101 -3.80 31.84 16.06
CA GLY A 101 -5.09 32.54 16.00
C GLY A 101 -5.44 33.15 17.36
N ARG A 102 -5.78 34.45 17.34
CA ARG A 102 -6.21 35.22 18.51
C ARG A 102 -7.70 34.92 18.79
N GLY A 103 -8.01 34.23 19.87
CA GLY A 103 -9.39 34.06 20.36
C GLY A 103 -10.07 32.72 20.03
N ALA A 104 -11.16 32.44 20.73
CA ALA A 104 -11.90 31.17 20.79
C ALA A 104 -12.52 30.66 19.46
N GLU A 105 -12.25 31.33 18.35
CA GLU A 105 -12.90 31.12 17.05
C GLU A 105 -12.04 30.36 16.01
N SER A 106 -10.77 30.05 16.32
CA SER A 106 -9.87 29.29 15.43
C SER A 106 -9.66 27.85 15.90
N ARG A 107 -10.77 27.13 16.14
CA ARG A 107 -10.74 25.79 16.75
C ARG A 107 -10.68 24.71 15.66
N ALA A 108 -9.53 24.53 15.03
CA ALA A 108 -9.29 23.31 14.26
C ALA A 108 -9.27 22.11 15.22
N ASP A 109 -9.91 21.02 14.84
CA ASP A 109 -9.93 19.80 15.63
C ASP A 109 -8.78 18.88 15.21
N LYS A 110 -8.12 18.27 16.19
CA LYS A 110 -7.02 17.33 15.96
C LYS A 110 -7.51 15.90 16.05
N TYR A 111 -7.30 15.14 14.98
CA TYR A 111 -7.67 13.74 14.86
C TYR A 111 -6.43 12.87 14.71
N GLU A 112 -6.47 11.72 15.37
CA GLU A 112 -5.54 10.62 15.16
C GLU A 112 -6.25 9.50 14.41
N ILE A 113 -5.64 9.05 13.32
CA ILE A 113 -6.14 7.98 12.47
C ILE A 113 -5.11 6.86 12.49
N VAL A 114 -5.52 5.66 12.86
CA VAL A 114 -4.72 4.45 12.77
C VAL A 114 -5.38 3.52 11.79
N SER A 115 -4.68 3.13 10.73
CA SER A 115 -5.15 2.18 9.73
C SER A 115 -4.20 1.00 9.63
N ASP A 116 -4.74 -0.20 9.81
CA ASP A 116 -4.04 -1.47 9.57
C ASP A 116 -4.52 -2.05 8.25
N GLY A 117 -3.60 -2.47 7.39
CA GLY A 117 -3.88 -3.15 6.12
C GLY A 117 -3.36 -4.57 6.18
N THR A 118 -4.26 -5.54 5.95
CA THR A 118 -3.98 -6.97 6.10
C THR A 118 -4.31 -7.73 4.84
N VAL A 119 -3.37 -8.53 4.37
CA VAL A 119 -3.55 -9.48 3.27
C VAL A 119 -3.63 -10.89 3.86
N PRO A 120 -4.71 -11.64 3.58
CA PRO A 120 -4.87 -13.01 4.07
C PRO A 120 -3.78 -13.93 3.50
N GLY A 121 -3.32 -14.86 4.32
CA GLY A 121 -2.27 -15.82 4.00
C GLY A 121 -1.79 -16.55 5.26
N SER A 122 -1.09 -17.67 5.10
CA SER A 122 -0.37 -18.32 6.20
C SER A 122 1.14 -18.16 5.98
N PRO A 123 1.79 -17.18 6.64
CA PRO A 123 1.25 -16.18 7.58
C PRO A 123 0.74 -14.91 6.90
N ALA A 124 -0.12 -14.17 7.61
CA ALA A 124 -0.71 -12.93 7.10
C ALA A 124 0.33 -11.80 7.04
N TRP A 125 0.16 -10.90 6.08
CA TRP A 125 0.96 -9.68 5.97
C TRP A 125 0.16 -8.50 6.48
N THR A 126 0.74 -7.76 7.43
CA THR A 126 0.10 -6.59 8.03
C THR A 126 1.02 -5.38 7.98
N ALA A 127 0.50 -4.25 7.50
CA ALA A 127 1.14 -2.95 7.55
C ALA A 127 0.27 -1.95 8.31
N ARG A 128 0.88 -0.89 8.85
CA ARG A 128 0.16 0.14 9.63
C ARG A 128 0.50 1.53 9.15
N VAL A 129 -0.51 2.39 9.09
CA VAL A 129 -0.38 3.84 8.89
C VAL A 129 -0.97 4.53 10.11
N ARG A 130 -0.24 5.51 10.65
CA ARG A 130 -0.72 6.43 11.67
C ARG A 130 -0.63 7.85 11.11
N ALA A 131 -1.77 8.52 11.07
CA ALA A 131 -1.86 9.89 10.57
C ALA A 131 -2.43 10.82 11.65
N GLU A 132 -1.83 11.99 11.76
CA GLU A 132 -2.35 13.09 12.56
C GLU A 132 -2.92 14.15 11.62
N VAL A 133 -4.18 14.52 11.83
CA VAL A 133 -4.94 15.36 10.90
C VAL A 133 -5.58 16.50 11.65
N HIS A 134 -5.39 17.71 11.16
CA HIS A 134 -6.11 18.88 11.63
C HIS A 134 -7.29 19.10 10.69
N PHE A 135 -8.50 19.13 11.23
CA PHE A 135 -9.70 19.39 10.46
C PHE A 135 -10.29 20.73 10.85
N GLY A 136 -10.46 21.60 9.85
CA GLY A 136 -11.00 22.93 10.03
C GLY A 136 -10.09 24.02 9.46
N THR A 137 -10.63 25.22 9.33
CA THR A 137 -9.88 26.42 8.97
C THR A 137 -10.58 27.61 9.63
N PRO A 138 -9.88 28.52 10.31
CA PRO A 138 -10.50 29.75 10.79
C PRO A 138 -11.12 30.51 9.61
N GLY A 139 -12.44 30.72 9.64
CA GLY A 139 -13.17 31.57 8.69
C GLY A 139 -13.53 30.97 7.32
N SER A 140 -13.32 29.69 7.06
CA SER A 140 -13.70 29.07 5.76
C SER A 140 -15.06 28.36 5.85
N PRO A 141 -15.99 28.57 4.89
CA PRO A 141 -17.24 27.81 4.81
C PRO A 141 -17.03 26.35 4.40
N ALA A 142 -15.83 25.99 3.93
CA ALA A 142 -15.43 24.61 3.62
C ALA A 142 -14.27 24.20 4.54
N PRO A 143 -14.54 23.45 5.63
CA PRO A 143 -13.47 22.92 6.48
C PRO A 143 -12.63 21.92 5.67
N THR A 144 -11.31 22.04 5.77
CA THR A 144 -10.37 21.15 5.08
C THR A 144 -9.58 20.30 6.07
N ALA A 145 -9.28 19.07 5.68
CA ALA A 145 -8.39 18.17 6.40
C ALA A 145 -6.93 18.43 5.97
N LYS A 146 -6.07 18.77 6.93
CA LYS A 146 -4.62 18.94 6.72
C LYS A 146 -3.87 17.86 7.47
N ILE A 147 -3.12 17.03 6.74
CA ILE A 147 -2.25 16.01 7.33
C ILE A 147 -1.04 16.73 7.94
N ARG A 148 -0.85 16.59 9.27
CA ARG A 148 0.29 17.13 10.00
C ARG A 148 1.42 16.13 10.15
N LYS A 149 1.05 14.88 10.38
CA LYS A 149 2.00 13.79 10.61
C LYS A 149 1.54 12.54 9.87
N TRP A 150 2.50 11.83 9.29
CA TRP A 150 2.26 10.58 8.59
C TRP A 150 3.38 9.60 8.93
N GLU A 151 3.02 8.51 9.60
CA GLU A 151 3.95 7.45 10.00
C GLU A 151 3.51 6.13 9.37
N GLU A 152 4.44 5.43 8.72
CA GLU A 152 4.19 4.10 8.15
C GLU A 152 5.05 3.07 8.85
N THR A 153 4.42 2.02 9.36
CA THR A 153 5.11 0.81 9.78
C THR A 153 5.14 -0.16 8.60
N PRO A 154 6.33 -0.63 8.17
CA PRO A 154 6.44 -1.52 7.04
C PRO A 154 5.68 -2.82 7.29
N ALA A 155 5.16 -3.42 6.20
CA ALA A 155 4.48 -4.69 6.28
C ALA A 155 5.39 -5.76 6.91
N LYS A 156 4.88 -6.45 7.93
CA LYS A 156 5.54 -7.59 8.56
C LYS A 156 4.71 -8.85 8.33
N LYS A 157 5.41 -9.95 8.12
CA LYS A 157 4.84 -11.30 8.08
C LYS A 157 4.58 -11.72 9.52
N GLY A 158 3.31 -11.89 9.90
CA GLY A 158 2.94 -12.22 11.28
C GLY A 158 3.29 -13.66 11.61
N ILE A 159 4.35 -13.91 12.39
CA ILE A 159 4.57 -15.22 13.05
C ILE A 159 3.82 -15.28 14.38
N ASP A 160 3.47 -14.13 14.94
CA ASP A 160 2.72 -14.03 16.18
C ASP A 160 1.22 -14.04 15.86
N GLY A 161 0.59 -15.19 16.11
CA GLY A 161 -0.84 -15.23 16.42
C GLY A 161 -1.17 -14.26 17.56
N PRO A 162 -2.45 -13.98 17.82
CA PRO A 162 -2.85 -13.03 18.85
C PRO A 162 -2.28 -13.45 20.21
N SER A 163 -1.18 -12.82 20.62
CA SER A 163 -0.70 -12.84 21.99
C SER A 163 -1.65 -11.97 22.80
N GLY A 164 -2.72 -12.58 23.31
CA GLY A 164 -3.76 -11.83 24.01
C GLY A 164 -5.06 -12.57 24.25
N SER A 165 -5.00 -13.82 24.73
CA SER A 165 -6.09 -14.40 25.53
C SER A 165 -5.56 -15.64 26.26
N ARG A 166 -4.94 -15.40 27.42
CA ARG A 166 -5.05 -16.36 28.52
C ARG A 166 -6.14 -15.80 29.42
N ILE A 167 -7.32 -16.43 29.34
CA ILE A 167 -8.28 -16.47 30.45
C ILE A 167 -7.66 -17.40 31.50
#